data_AF-A0A9D4NFF8-F1
#
_entry.id   AF-A0A9D4NFF8-F1
#
_cell.length_a   1.000
_cell.length_b   1.000
_cell.length_c   1.000
_cell.angle_alpha   90.00
_cell.angle_beta   90.00
_cell.angle_gamma   90.00
#
_symmetry.space_group_name_H-M   'P 1'
#
loop_
_entity.id
_entity.type
_entity.pdbx_description
1 polymer ?
#
loop_
_entity_poly.entity_id
_entity_poly.type
_entity_poly.pdbx_seq_one_letter_code
_entity_poly.pdbx_strand_id
1 'polypeptide(L)'
;MELIFTADTRASRTVISSKAFDKLPSTMQQKLVRSAYLVGAGGVPVPEVGKGSFEISLGPHKLIKEVIVADIEDEALLGYDILMGSGQGPADIILSQNKIVLDGKEIPVFQVGRGKCSKRVTVADDVKISGLTEALLDVYIEREESDDFLMAAEYIVQPSNYFKDKYKLVMASTLVDINKLSTCKVRVLNPMDVEVTLRQKADVGREELIKRIVSVIAEEEPEKVKQKHGQLRNVFEVSSTQTKLHQFMDQPIPDHLKDLYEKSVDDKSQEQQRSVAALLCKFGEAFSKNEWDVGLTNVAEHSIDI
;
A
#
# COMPACT_ATOMS: atom_id res chain seq x y z
N MET A 1 -2.24 0.92 -24.99
CA MET A 1 -1.27 1.91 -24.46
C MET A 1 -2.06 2.84 -23.57
N GLU A 2 -1.48 3.25 -22.44
CA GLU A 2 -2.11 4.14 -21.48
C GLU A 2 -1.42 5.51 -21.55
N LEU A 3 -2.21 6.57 -21.48
CA LEU A 3 -1.75 7.96 -21.42
C LEU A 3 -2.42 8.63 -20.23
N ILE A 4 -1.71 9.51 -19.56
CA ILE A 4 -2.26 10.29 -18.45
C ILE A 4 -2.91 11.56 -19.00
N PHE A 5 -4.21 11.72 -18.74
CA PHE A 5 -4.95 12.93 -19.07
C PHE A 5 -5.07 13.84 -17.85
N THR A 6 -4.56 15.06 -17.96
CA THR A 6 -4.82 16.13 -17.01
C THR A 6 -6.18 16.76 -17.34
N ALA A 7 -7.12 16.75 -16.40
CA ALA A 7 -8.43 17.39 -16.59
C ALA A 7 -8.27 18.93 -16.54
N ASP A 8 -8.42 19.58 -17.69
CA ASP A 8 -8.24 21.02 -17.84
C ASP A 8 -9.53 21.68 -18.32
N THR A 9 -10.27 22.25 -17.37
CA THR A 9 -11.54 22.94 -17.64
C THR A 9 -11.35 24.25 -18.43
N ARG A 10 -10.12 24.74 -18.58
CA ARG A 10 -9.79 25.93 -19.38
C ARG A 10 -9.31 25.57 -20.79
N ALA A 11 -8.94 24.33 -21.04
CA ALA A 11 -8.65 23.86 -22.40
C ALA A 11 -9.95 23.72 -23.19
N SER A 12 -10.10 24.45 -24.29
CA SER A 12 -11.30 24.36 -25.14
C SER A 12 -11.35 23.09 -25.99
N ARG A 13 -10.19 22.46 -26.20
CA ARG A 13 -9.99 21.24 -26.99
C ARG A 13 -9.17 20.25 -26.21
N THR A 14 -9.41 18.97 -26.46
CA THR A 14 -8.58 17.89 -25.96
C THR A 14 -7.30 17.81 -26.79
N VAL A 15 -6.15 17.77 -26.12
CA VAL A 15 -4.82 17.85 -26.73
C VAL A 15 -3.95 16.70 -26.22
N ILE A 16 -3.13 16.11 -27.08
CA ILE A 16 -2.07 15.18 -26.69
C ILE A 16 -0.71 15.75 -27.09
N SER A 17 0.32 15.47 -26.30
CA SER A 17 1.68 15.88 -26.65
C SER A 17 2.16 15.15 -27.91
N SER A 18 2.96 15.84 -28.73
CA SER A 18 3.70 15.23 -29.84
C SER A 18 4.53 14.02 -29.38
N LYS A 19 5.20 14.15 -28.22
CA LYS A 19 5.97 13.08 -27.59
C LYS A 19 5.12 11.85 -27.23
N ALA A 20 3.90 12.04 -26.76
CA ALA A 20 2.97 10.94 -26.47
C ALA A 20 2.46 10.29 -27.77
N PHE A 21 2.14 11.10 -28.77
CA PHE A 21 1.69 10.62 -30.08
C PHE A 21 2.76 9.77 -30.77
N ASP A 22 4.02 10.19 -30.75
CA ASP A 22 5.13 9.46 -31.37
C ASP A 22 5.40 8.09 -30.72
N LYS A 23 4.98 7.91 -29.46
CA LYS A 23 5.06 6.63 -28.74
C LYS A 23 3.89 5.69 -29.01
N LEU A 24 2.81 6.17 -29.64
CA LEU A 24 1.67 5.32 -29.99
C LEU A 24 2.10 4.21 -30.98
N PRO A 25 1.48 3.02 -30.91
CA PRO A 25 1.67 2.01 -31.95
C PRO A 25 1.37 2.58 -33.33
N SER A 26 2.11 2.12 -34.36
CA SER A 26 1.94 2.59 -35.74
C SER A 26 0.53 2.36 -36.29
N THR A 27 -0.22 1.40 -35.75
CA THR A 27 -1.64 1.16 -36.06
C THR A 27 -2.60 2.24 -35.51
N MET A 28 -2.17 2.99 -34.48
CA MET A 28 -2.92 4.08 -33.84
C MET A 28 -2.44 5.47 -34.32
N GLN A 29 -1.25 5.54 -34.91
CA GLN A 29 -0.71 6.75 -35.53
C GLN A 29 -1.38 6.99 -36.88
N GLN A 30 -2.53 7.65 -36.84
CA GLN A 30 -3.22 8.11 -38.04
C GLN A 30 -2.52 9.32 -38.68
N LYS A 31 -2.76 9.51 -39.98
CA LYS A 31 -2.29 10.71 -40.68
C LYS A 31 -3.04 11.94 -40.14
N LEU A 32 -2.27 12.87 -39.56
CA LEU A 32 -2.81 14.11 -39.02
C LEU A 32 -3.18 15.09 -40.16
N VAL A 33 -4.25 15.85 -39.93
CA VAL A 33 -4.65 16.97 -40.78
C VAL A 33 -4.38 18.30 -40.08
N ARG A 34 -4.46 19.40 -40.81
CA ARG A 34 -4.24 20.74 -40.23
C ARG A 34 -5.25 21.03 -39.11
N SER A 35 -4.76 21.51 -37.97
CA SER A 35 -5.58 21.90 -36.82
C SER A 35 -5.88 23.39 -36.79
N ALA A 36 -6.73 23.78 -35.83
CA ALA A 36 -6.85 25.17 -35.43
C ALA A 36 -5.64 25.57 -34.58
N TYR A 37 -5.33 26.87 -34.60
CA TYR A 37 -4.24 27.44 -33.83
C TYR A 37 -4.50 27.34 -32.33
N LEU A 38 -3.51 26.84 -31.58
CA LEU A 38 -3.59 26.77 -30.13
C LEU A 38 -2.87 27.93 -29.46
N VAL A 39 -3.48 28.44 -28.39
CA VAL A 39 -2.92 29.49 -27.54
C VAL A 39 -2.96 29.00 -26.10
N GLY A 40 -1.80 28.99 -25.45
CA GLY A 40 -1.65 28.59 -24.06
C GLY A 40 -2.20 29.67 -23.11
N ALA A 41 -2.27 29.33 -21.82
CA ALA A 41 -2.84 30.21 -20.79
C ALA A 41 -2.18 31.61 -20.71
N GLY A 42 -0.91 31.74 -21.12
CA GLY A 42 -0.18 33.01 -21.15
C GLY A 42 -0.37 33.84 -22.43
N GLY A 43 -1.26 33.44 -23.35
CA GLY A 43 -1.40 34.07 -24.66
C GLY A 43 -0.31 33.66 -25.67
N VAL A 44 0.58 32.76 -25.27
CA VAL A 44 1.68 32.27 -26.11
C VAL A 44 1.15 31.17 -27.04
N PRO A 45 1.51 31.22 -28.33
CA PRO A 45 1.19 30.17 -29.29
C PRO A 45 1.73 28.82 -28.85
N VAL A 46 0.94 27.76 -28.99
CA VAL A 46 1.39 26.39 -28.76
C VAL A 46 1.64 25.73 -30.12
N PRO A 47 2.86 25.29 -30.43
CA PRO A 47 3.15 24.63 -31.71
C PRO A 47 2.31 23.38 -31.92
N GLU A 48 1.45 23.39 -32.94
CA GLU A 48 0.65 22.24 -33.33
C GLU A 48 1.32 21.40 -34.43
N VAL A 49 1.18 20.07 -34.33
CA VAL A 49 1.57 19.12 -35.38
C VAL A 49 0.39 18.87 -36.32
N GLY A 50 -0.82 18.81 -35.76
CA GLY A 50 -2.06 18.60 -36.50
C GLY A 50 -3.14 17.99 -35.61
N LYS A 51 -4.19 17.44 -36.21
CA LYS A 51 -5.30 16.79 -35.51
C LYS A 51 -5.76 15.51 -36.19
N GLY A 52 -6.38 14.63 -35.43
CA GLY A 52 -6.94 13.35 -35.90
C GLY A 52 -8.12 12.91 -35.06
N SER A 53 -8.87 11.91 -35.54
CA SER A 53 -10.01 11.33 -34.81
C SER A 53 -9.57 10.08 -34.05
N PHE A 54 -9.64 10.09 -32.72
CA PHE A 54 -9.17 9.00 -31.89
C PHE A 54 -10.33 8.35 -31.14
N GLU A 55 -10.30 7.03 -31.02
CA GLU A 55 -11.10 6.31 -30.05
C GLU A 55 -10.40 6.38 -28.69
N ILE A 56 -11.03 7.06 -27.73
CA ILE A 56 -10.51 7.31 -26.40
C ILE A 56 -11.34 6.49 -25.41
N SER A 57 -10.66 5.74 -24.55
CA SER A 57 -11.28 5.05 -23.43
C SER A 57 -10.88 5.74 -22.12
N LEU A 58 -11.82 6.43 -21.48
CA LEU A 58 -11.67 7.04 -20.16
C LEU A 58 -12.39 6.15 -19.14
N GLY A 59 -11.66 5.21 -18.53
CA GLY A 59 -12.24 4.17 -17.68
C GLY A 59 -13.34 3.40 -18.42
N PRO A 60 -14.60 3.35 -17.91
CA PRO A 60 -15.72 2.67 -18.56
C PRO A 60 -16.37 3.48 -19.71
N HIS A 61 -15.89 4.68 -19.99
CA HIS A 61 -16.46 5.57 -21.00
C HIS A 61 -15.60 5.52 -22.28
N LYS A 62 -16.21 5.14 -23.40
CA LYS A 62 -15.55 5.08 -24.71
C LYS A 62 -16.18 6.11 -25.63
N LEU A 63 -15.35 6.86 -26.34
CA LEU A 63 -15.79 7.93 -27.22
C LEU A 63 -14.84 8.10 -28.41
N ILE A 64 -15.37 8.59 -29.54
CA ILE A 64 -14.56 8.99 -30.69
C ILE A 64 -14.56 10.51 -30.73
N LYS A 65 -13.37 11.12 -30.63
CA LYS A 65 -13.21 12.58 -30.66
C LYS A 65 -12.02 13.00 -31.48
N GLU A 66 -12.15 14.21 -32.03
CA GLU A 66 -11.04 14.92 -32.62
C GLU A 66 -10.10 15.40 -31.53
N VAL A 67 -8.82 15.03 -31.63
CA VAL A 67 -7.76 15.43 -30.68
C VAL A 67 -6.67 16.15 -31.45
N ILE A 68 -6.17 17.24 -30.87
CA ILE A 68 -5.06 17.99 -31.43
C ILE A 68 -3.75 17.44 -30.88
N VAL A 69 -2.75 17.25 -31.74
CA VAL A 69 -1.39 16.89 -31.38
C VAL A 69 -0.55 18.16 -31.38
N ALA A 70 0.05 18.50 -30.25
CA ALA A 70 0.80 19.73 -30.07
C ALA A 70 1.99 19.56 -29.13
N ASP A 71 2.90 20.53 -29.11
CA ASP A 71 4.03 20.55 -28.18
C ASP A 71 3.58 21.12 -26.82
N ILE A 72 3.17 20.23 -25.93
CA ILE A 72 2.74 20.51 -24.56
C ILE A 72 3.57 19.71 -23.55
N GLU A 73 3.60 20.17 -22.29
CA GLU A 73 4.35 19.50 -21.22
C GLU A 73 3.67 18.23 -20.69
N ASP A 74 2.36 18.30 -20.43
CA ASP A 74 1.55 17.14 -20.05
C ASP A 74 1.49 16.09 -21.18
N GLU A 75 1.29 14.82 -20.82
CA GLU A 75 1.08 13.78 -21.84
C GLU A 75 -0.19 14.06 -22.66
N ALA A 76 -1.27 14.45 -21.98
CA ALA A 76 -2.54 14.83 -22.58
C ALA A 76 -3.33 15.79 -21.68
N LEU A 77 -4.08 16.70 -22.29
CA LEU A 77 -5.06 17.57 -21.65
C LEU A 77 -6.46 17.15 -22.07
N LEU A 78 -7.32 16.86 -21.09
CA LEU A 78 -8.74 16.59 -21.30
C LEU A 78 -9.51 17.90 -21.25
N GLY A 79 -9.95 18.36 -22.42
CA GLY A 79 -10.56 19.66 -22.60
C GLY A 79 -12.08 19.67 -22.40
N TYR A 80 -12.61 20.88 -22.40
CA TYR A 80 -14.03 21.21 -22.31
C TYR A 80 -14.89 20.50 -23.38
N ASP A 81 -14.33 20.22 -24.56
CA ASP A 81 -15.00 19.51 -25.64
C ASP A 81 -15.37 18.04 -25.34
N ILE A 82 -14.70 17.44 -24.36
CA ILE A 82 -15.06 16.14 -23.78
C ILE A 82 -15.73 16.34 -22.42
N LEU A 83 -15.22 17.24 -21.58
CA LEU A 83 -15.77 17.49 -20.23
C LEU A 83 -17.21 18.03 -20.25
N MET A 84 -17.70 18.57 -21.37
CA MET A 84 -19.11 18.96 -21.49
C MET A 84 -20.09 17.78 -21.62
N GLY A 85 -19.58 16.56 -21.75
CA GLY A 85 -20.41 15.37 -21.91
C GLY A 85 -21.02 15.23 -23.32
N SER A 86 -21.69 14.10 -23.53
CA SER A 86 -22.31 13.74 -24.81
C SER A 86 -23.85 13.72 -24.77
N GLY A 87 -24.45 14.07 -23.63
CA GLY A 87 -25.91 14.27 -23.55
C GLY A 87 -26.52 14.24 -22.15
N GLN A 88 -25.78 13.86 -21.12
CA GLN A 88 -26.27 13.86 -19.72
C GLN A 88 -25.82 15.08 -18.92
N GLY A 89 -25.16 16.04 -19.58
CA GLY A 89 -24.64 17.26 -18.98
C GLY A 89 -23.11 17.25 -18.82
N PRO A 90 -22.56 18.37 -18.30
CA PRO A 90 -21.13 18.49 -18.07
C PRO A 90 -20.64 17.50 -17.01
N ALA A 91 -19.34 17.23 -17.03
CA ALA A 91 -18.70 16.35 -16.09
C ALA A 91 -18.62 16.98 -14.69
N ASP A 92 -18.93 16.19 -13.67
CA ASP A 92 -18.71 16.59 -12.27
C ASP A 92 -17.32 16.13 -11.82
N ILE A 93 -16.44 17.08 -11.53
CA ILE A 93 -15.11 16.80 -10.99
C ILE A 93 -15.20 16.80 -9.46
N ILE A 94 -15.29 15.60 -8.86
CA ILE A 94 -15.48 15.41 -7.42
C ILE A 94 -14.13 15.09 -6.78
N LEU A 95 -13.36 16.15 -6.52
CA LEU A 95 -11.99 16.04 -5.97
C LEU A 95 -11.93 15.39 -4.58
N SER A 96 -12.99 15.53 -3.76
CA SER A 96 -13.07 14.89 -2.43
C SER A 96 -13.12 13.36 -2.51
N GLN A 97 -13.62 12.83 -3.62
CA GLN A 97 -13.76 11.40 -3.86
C GLN A 97 -12.75 10.88 -4.88
N ASN A 98 -11.87 11.74 -5.41
CA ASN A 98 -10.94 11.41 -6.47
C ASN A 98 -11.65 10.75 -7.67
N LYS A 99 -12.76 11.34 -8.13
CA LYS A 99 -13.47 10.87 -9.32
C LYS A 99 -13.96 12.01 -10.19
N ILE A 100 -14.14 11.70 -11.47
CA ILE A 100 -14.92 12.49 -12.42
C ILE A 100 -16.18 11.68 -12.75
N VAL A 101 -17.35 12.31 -12.71
CA VAL A 101 -18.59 11.72 -13.25
C VAL A 101 -18.80 12.31 -14.63
N LEU A 102 -18.66 11.50 -15.68
CA LEU A 102 -18.84 11.90 -17.07
C LEU A 102 -19.94 11.04 -17.70
N ASP A 103 -21.00 11.69 -18.19
CA ASP A 103 -22.19 11.03 -18.74
C ASP A 103 -22.75 9.95 -17.81
N GLY A 104 -22.84 10.25 -16.50
CA GLY A 104 -23.31 9.32 -15.46
C GLY A 104 -22.37 8.16 -15.13
N LYS A 105 -21.18 8.11 -15.73
CA LYS A 105 -20.16 7.10 -15.45
C LYS A 105 -19.06 7.66 -14.56
N GLU A 106 -18.67 6.88 -13.57
CA GLU A 106 -17.55 7.24 -12.70
C GLU A 106 -16.21 6.87 -13.34
N ILE A 107 -15.32 7.86 -13.44
CA ILE A 107 -13.95 7.74 -13.92
C ILE A 107 -13.05 8.04 -12.72
N PRO A 108 -12.24 7.08 -12.24
CA PRO A 108 -11.31 7.32 -11.15
C PRO A 108 -10.23 8.31 -11.59
N VAL A 109 -9.87 9.25 -10.70
CA VAL A 109 -8.74 10.16 -10.91
C VAL A 109 -7.72 10.02 -9.80
N PHE A 110 -6.49 10.42 -10.08
CA PHE A 110 -5.44 10.56 -9.09
C PHE A 110 -4.93 12.01 -9.13
N GLN A 111 -4.50 12.52 -7.99
CA GLN A 111 -3.97 13.87 -7.87
C GLN A 111 -2.45 13.81 -7.91
N VAL A 112 -1.84 14.53 -8.86
CA VAL A 112 -0.39 14.69 -8.96
C VAL A 112 0.00 16.00 -8.27
N GLY A 113 1.11 16.02 -7.53
CA GLY A 113 1.63 17.25 -6.90
C GLY A 113 0.98 17.66 -5.58
N ARG A 114 -0.20 17.13 -5.23
CA ARG A 114 -0.58 17.01 -3.82
C ARG A 114 0.28 15.89 -3.24
N GLY A 115 1.39 16.26 -2.60
CA GLY A 115 2.06 15.33 -1.71
C GLY A 115 0.98 14.70 -0.82
N LYS A 116 0.95 13.37 -0.73
CA LYS A 116 0.26 12.74 0.41
C LYS A 116 0.69 13.56 1.64
N CYS A 117 -0.24 14.07 2.45
CA CYS A 117 0.12 14.53 3.79
C CYS A 117 0.69 13.30 4.49
N SER A 118 1.99 13.10 4.31
CA SER A 118 2.77 12.02 4.87
C SER A 118 3.39 12.65 6.07
N LYS A 119 2.67 12.54 7.17
CA LYS A 119 3.06 13.01 8.47
C LYS A 119 4.32 12.25 8.87
N ARG A 120 5.08 12.88 9.75
CA ARG A 120 6.32 12.29 10.22
C ARG A 120 6.03 11.46 11.46
N VAL A 121 6.61 10.26 11.50
CA VAL A 121 6.59 9.38 12.66
C VAL A 121 7.92 9.51 13.38
N THR A 122 7.90 9.88 14.66
CA THR A 122 9.12 10.15 15.44
C THR A 122 9.14 9.42 16.77
N VAL A 123 10.32 9.02 17.24
CA VAL A 123 10.45 8.35 18.55
C VAL A 123 10.09 9.31 19.68
N ALA A 124 9.27 8.83 20.63
CA ALA A 124 8.80 9.63 21.75
C ALA A 124 9.90 9.92 22.77
N ASP A 125 10.82 8.98 23.00
CA ASP A 125 11.90 9.07 23.99
C ASP A 125 13.20 8.42 23.49
N ASP A 126 14.32 8.66 24.18
CA ASP A 126 15.57 7.97 23.90
C ASP A 126 15.46 6.47 24.22
N VAL A 127 15.78 5.60 23.25
CA VAL A 127 15.72 4.15 23.40
C VAL A 127 16.99 3.50 22.88
N LYS A 128 17.50 2.53 23.64
CA LYS A 128 18.58 1.63 23.24
C LYS A 128 18.01 0.27 22.90
N ILE A 129 18.34 -0.25 21.73
CA ILE A 129 17.89 -1.56 21.25
C ILE A 129 19.11 -2.45 21.12
N SER A 130 19.22 -3.42 22.02
CA SER A 130 20.30 -4.41 22.02
C SER A 130 20.36 -5.16 20.69
N GLY A 131 21.55 -5.63 20.34
CA GLY A 131 21.72 -6.48 19.16
C GLY A 131 20.88 -7.76 19.26
N LEU A 132 20.35 -8.22 18.13
CA LEU A 132 19.55 -9.44 17.99
C LEU A 132 18.27 -9.46 18.85
N THR A 133 17.69 -8.29 19.14
CA THR A 133 16.47 -8.17 19.95
C THR A 133 15.37 -7.36 19.27
N GLU A 134 14.13 -7.60 19.71
CA GLU A 134 12.98 -6.75 19.39
C GLU A 134 12.69 -5.77 20.53
N ALA A 135 12.21 -4.58 20.18
CA ALA A 135 11.73 -3.56 21.10
C ALA A 135 10.39 -2.98 20.61
N LEU A 136 9.55 -2.57 21.57
CA LEU A 136 8.38 -1.74 21.33
C LEU A 136 8.76 -0.28 21.59
N LEU A 137 8.61 0.55 20.56
CA LEU A 137 8.89 1.99 20.64
C LEU A 137 7.59 2.76 20.74
N ASP A 138 7.54 3.73 21.66
CA ASP A 138 6.56 4.79 21.62
C ASP A 138 6.93 5.79 20.54
N VAL A 139 5.97 6.14 19.68
CA VAL A 139 6.14 7.10 18.61
C VAL A 139 5.04 8.15 18.60
N TYR A 140 5.43 9.37 18.22
CA TYR A 140 4.52 10.44 17.85
C TYR A 140 4.29 10.42 16.35
N ILE A 141 3.03 10.62 15.97
CA ILE A 141 2.62 10.89 14.60
C ILE A 141 2.24 12.35 14.56
N GLU A 142 2.82 13.10 13.63
CA GLU A 142 2.49 14.52 13.44
C GLU A 142 0.99 14.69 13.16
N ARG A 143 0.36 15.64 13.86
CA ARG A 143 -1.11 15.85 13.84
C ARG A 143 -1.42 17.20 13.20
N GLU A 144 -2.54 17.27 12.49
CA GLU A 144 -3.13 18.49 11.96
C GLU A 144 -4.46 18.78 12.69
N GLU A 145 -4.91 20.03 12.73
CA GLU A 145 -6.19 20.40 13.40
C GLU A 145 -7.38 19.61 12.85
N SER A 146 -7.35 19.21 11.57
CA SER A 146 -8.39 18.41 10.94
C SER A 146 -8.51 16.99 11.51
N ASP A 147 -7.46 16.45 12.14
CA ASP A 147 -7.45 15.07 12.65
C ASP A 147 -8.40 14.86 13.84
N ASP A 148 -8.60 15.91 14.65
CA ASP A 148 -9.44 15.85 15.84
C ASP A 148 -10.94 15.72 15.47
N PHE A 149 -11.31 16.09 14.24
CA PHE A 149 -12.68 15.95 13.74
C PHE A 149 -12.97 14.57 13.11
N LEU A 150 -11.94 13.73 12.90
CA LEU A 150 -12.11 12.39 12.35
C LEU A 150 -12.57 11.42 13.45
N MET A 151 -13.75 10.81 13.29
CA MET A 151 -14.29 9.85 14.25
C MET A 151 -13.41 8.60 14.43
N ALA A 152 -12.63 8.25 13.40
CA ALA A 152 -11.60 7.21 13.45
C ALA A 152 -10.43 7.67 12.56
N ALA A 153 -9.30 7.96 13.18
CA ALA A 153 -8.09 8.43 12.51
C ALA A 153 -7.11 7.25 12.39
N GLU A 154 -7.51 6.26 11.59
CA GLU A 154 -6.78 4.99 11.39
C GLU A 154 -5.69 5.14 10.33
N TYR A 155 -4.44 4.91 10.72
CA TYR A 155 -3.27 5.02 9.85
C TYR A 155 -2.43 3.74 9.88
N ILE A 156 -1.81 3.38 8.74
CA ILE A 156 -0.70 2.42 8.72
C ILE A 156 0.60 3.18 8.86
N VAL A 157 1.31 2.94 9.95
CA VAL A 157 2.67 3.41 10.16
C VAL A 157 3.65 2.46 9.49
N GLN A 158 4.57 2.98 8.70
CA GLN A 158 5.59 2.21 7.98
C GLN A 158 6.98 2.83 8.17
N PRO A 159 8.06 2.02 8.14
CA PRO A 159 9.42 2.55 8.18
C PRO A 159 9.74 3.44 6.98
N SER A 160 10.44 4.53 7.23
CA SER A 160 11.04 5.34 6.16
C SER A 160 12.29 4.64 5.60
N ASN A 161 12.63 4.91 4.34
CA ASN A 161 13.89 4.39 3.77
C ASN A 161 15.10 4.92 4.57
N TYR A 162 15.05 6.19 4.99
CA TYR A 162 16.06 6.79 5.86
C TYR A 162 16.27 5.99 7.16
N PHE A 163 15.18 5.55 7.82
CA PHE A 163 15.27 4.75 9.04
C PHE A 163 16.00 3.43 8.81
N LYS A 164 15.60 2.70 7.76
CA LYS A 164 16.23 1.42 7.38
C LYS A 164 17.71 1.62 7.05
N ASP A 165 18.03 2.64 6.26
CA ASP A 165 19.38 2.86 5.77
C ASP A 165 20.33 3.32 6.86
N LYS A 166 19.88 4.23 7.74
CA LYS A 166 20.68 4.82 8.79
C LYS A 166 20.90 3.88 9.97
N TYR A 167 19.83 3.27 10.47
CA TYR A 167 19.88 2.51 11.71
C TYR A 167 20.05 1.00 11.48
N LYS A 168 19.83 0.53 10.24
CA LYS A 168 19.84 -0.91 9.89
C LYS A 168 18.85 -1.74 10.73
N LEU A 169 17.79 -1.09 11.19
CA LEU A 169 16.71 -1.69 11.97
C LEU A 169 15.54 -2.06 11.05
N VAL A 170 14.81 -3.10 11.44
CA VAL A 170 13.57 -3.52 10.76
C VAL A 170 12.39 -3.10 11.62
N MET A 171 11.44 -2.36 11.05
CA MET A 171 10.22 -1.95 11.74
C MET A 171 9.01 -2.62 11.09
N ALA A 172 8.11 -3.15 11.92
CA ALA A 172 6.84 -3.70 11.46
C ALA A 172 5.88 -2.57 11.03
N SER A 173 5.11 -2.82 9.97
CA SER A 173 3.97 -1.96 9.64
C SER A 173 2.89 -2.11 10.71
N THR A 174 2.42 -0.99 11.27
CA THR A 174 1.45 -1.01 12.38
C THR A 174 0.22 -0.18 12.02
N LEU A 175 -0.97 -0.78 12.17
CA LEU A 175 -2.23 -0.04 12.15
C LEU A 175 -2.44 0.64 13.50
N VAL A 176 -2.63 1.96 13.48
CA VAL A 176 -2.79 2.78 14.68
C VAL A 176 -4.00 3.69 14.54
N ASP A 177 -4.56 4.08 15.68
CA ASP A 177 -5.61 5.10 15.77
C ASP A 177 -5.06 6.26 16.59
N ILE A 178 -4.76 7.37 15.92
CA ILE A 178 -4.07 8.52 16.53
C ILE A 178 -4.96 9.32 17.48
N ASN A 179 -6.25 9.01 17.55
CA ASN A 179 -7.21 9.68 18.44
C ASN A 179 -7.42 8.90 19.75
N LYS A 180 -6.90 7.67 19.88
CA LYS A 180 -7.03 6.86 21.10
C LYS A 180 -6.02 7.20 22.19
N LEU A 181 -4.77 7.46 21.81
CA LEU A 181 -3.64 7.69 22.72
C LEU A 181 -2.73 8.79 22.18
N SER A 182 -1.97 9.44 23.05
CA SER A 182 -1.00 10.49 22.68
C SER A 182 0.23 9.95 21.95
N THR A 183 0.58 8.69 22.17
CA THR A 183 1.64 7.96 21.46
C THR A 183 1.11 6.64 20.92
N CYS A 184 1.73 6.16 19.84
CA CYS A 184 1.46 4.85 19.27
C CYS A 184 2.64 3.91 19.53
N LYS A 185 2.38 2.60 19.58
CA LYS A 185 3.44 1.58 19.69
C LYS A 185 3.84 1.08 18.31
N VAL A 186 5.13 1.03 18.02
CA VAL A 186 5.68 0.34 16.84
C VAL A 186 6.70 -0.69 17.27
N ARG A 187 6.75 -1.81 16.55
CA ARG A 187 7.69 -2.89 16.85
C ARG A 187 8.90 -2.79 15.94
N VAL A 188 10.08 -2.82 16.54
CA VAL A 188 11.37 -2.72 15.84
C VAL A 188 12.25 -3.88 16.24
N LEU A 189 12.87 -4.53 15.25
CA LEU A 189 13.88 -5.57 15.39
C LEU A 189 15.24 -4.97 15.04
N ASN A 190 16.22 -5.22 15.90
CA ASN A 190 17.63 -5.04 15.59
C ASN A 190 18.22 -6.38 15.12
N PRO A 191 18.43 -6.57 13.81
CA PRO A 191 19.03 -7.81 13.29
C PRO A 191 20.55 -7.85 13.45
N MET A 192 21.17 -6.75 13.88
CA MET A 192 22.62 -6.65 14.07
C MET A 192 23.01 -7.15 15.47
N ASP A 193 24.27 -7.51 15.67
CA ASP A 193 24.84 -7.93 16.97
C ASP A 193 25.28 -6.74 17.85
N VAL A 194 25.15 -5.50 17.36
CA VAL A 194 25.54 -4.27 18.06
C VAL A 194 24.30 -3.48 18.52
N GLU A 195 24.37 -2.86 19.71
CA GLU A 195 23.33 -1.96 20.22
C GLU A 195 23.13 -0.74 19.31
N VAL A 196 21.87 -0.41 19.00
CA VAL A 196 21.49 0.81 18.29
C VAL A 196 20.76 1.75 19.23
N THR A 197 21.18 3.02 19.26
CA THR A 197 20.47 4.08 20.02
C THR A 197 19.62 4.92 19.08
N LEU A 198 18.31 4.97 19.36
CA LEU A 198 17.38 5.92 18.78
C LEU A 198 17.16 7.06 19.75
N ARG A 199 17.30 8.30 19.27
CA ARG A 199 17.04 9.49 20.08
C ARG A 199 15.58 9.91 19.95
N GLN A 200 15.06 10.57 20.97
CA GLN A 200 13.80 11.29 20.91
C GLN A 200 13.78 12.18 19.65
N LYS A 201 12.62 12.26 18.99
CA LYS A 201 12.38 12.96 17.72
C LYS A 201 13.11 12.37 16.49
N ALA A 202 13.82 11.25 16.61
CA ALA A 202 14.36 10.58 15.43
C ALA A 202 13.22 10.18 14.49
N ASP A 203 13.34 10.54 13.21
CA ASP A 203 12.41 10.12 12.14
C ASP A 203 12.58 8.61 11.91
N VAL A 204 11.51 7.86 12.13
CA VAL A 204 11.49 6.39 11.96
C VAL A 204 10.58 5.96 10.84
N GLY A 205 9.68 6.82 10.38
CA GLY A 205 8.57 6.37 9.57
C GLY A 205 7.69 7.44 9.00
N ARG A 206 6.77 6.95 8.18
CA ARG A 206 5.69 7.68 7.55
C ARG A 206 4.42 6.88 7.75
N GLU A 207 3.30 7.56 7.73
CA GLU A 207 2.00 6.92 7.81
C GLU A 207 1.20 7.08 6.52
N GLU A 208 0.23 6.19 6.35
CA GLU A 208 -0.75 6.23 5.28
C GLU A 208 -2.15 6.06 5.86
N LEU A 209 -3.05 7.00 5.56
CA LEU A 209 -4.44 6.95 6.01
C LEU A 209 -5.14 5.73 5.40
N ILE A 210 -5.75 4.89 6.24
CA ILE A 210 -6.62 3.82 5.74
C ILE A 210 -8.01 4.37 5.48
N LYS A 211 -8.49 4.21 4.25
CA LYS A 211 -9.93 4.26 3.97
C LYS A 211 -10.52 2.89 4.27
N ARG A 212 -11.28 2.78 5.36
CA ARG A 212 -11.98 1.54 5.71
C ARG A 212 -12.99 1.20 4.61
N ILE A 213 -12.76 0.11 3.90
CA ILE A 213 -13.77 -0.49 3.02
C ILE A 213 -14.70 -1.30 3.92
N VAL A 214 -15.88 -0.77 4.21
CA VAL A 214 -16.93 -1.55 4.87
C VAL A 214 -17.59 -2.41 3.80
N SER A 215 -16.98 -3.55 3.48
CA SER A 215 -17.71 -4.61 2.79
C SER A 215 -18.67 -5.24 3.80
N VAL A 216 -19.97 -5.12 3.56
CA VAL A 216 -20.94 -6.03 4.17
C VAL A 216 -20.53 -7.42 3.69
N ILE A 217 -20.07 -8.27 4.60
CA ILE A 217 -19.87 -9.69 4.30
C ILE A 217 -21.27 -10.23 4.03
N ALA A 218 -21.66 -10.22 2.76
CA ALA A 218 -22.81 -10.97 2.29
C ALA A 218 -22.40 -12.45 2.35
N GLU A 219 -23.11 -13.19 3.20
CA GLU A 219 -23.30 -14.64 3.22
C GLU A 219 -22.10 -15.52 2.81
N GLU A 220 -21.51 -16.17 3.83
CA GLU A 220 -20.63 -17.34 3.78
C GLU A 220 -19.96 -17.66 2.43
N GLU A 221 -18.70 -17.22 2.30
CA GLU A 221 -17.85 -17.67 1.21
C GLU A 221 -17.73 -19.21 1.23
N PRO A 222 -17.94 -19.90 0.09
CA PRO A 222 -17.82 -21.35 0.00
C PRO A 222 -16.39 -21.79 0.35
N GLU A 223 -16.27 -22.88 1.12
CA GLU A 223 -15.07 -23.39 1.79
C GLU A 223 -13.80 -23.64 0.91
N LYS A 224 -13.82 -23.34 -0.38
CA LYS A 224 -12.76 -23.70 -1.34
C LYS A 224 -11.74 -22.61 -1.67
N VAL A 225 -11.78 -21.43 -1.04
CA VAL A 225 -10.78 -20.36 -1.29
C VAL A 225 -10.12 -19.88 0.02
N LYS A 226 -9.57 -20.80 0.81
CA LYS A 226 -8.57 -20.44 1.83
C LYS A 226 -7.17 -20.54 1.22
N GLN A 227 -6.82 -19.58 0.36
CA GLN A 227 -5.44 -19.39 -0.09
C GLN A 227 -4.87 -18.04 0.35
N LYS A 228 -3.95 -18.16 1.33
CA LYS A 228 -2.76 -17.34 1.58
C LYS A 228 -2.87 -15.81 1.39
N HIS A 229 -3.63 -15.11 2.23
CA HIS A 229 -3.35 -13.69 2.49
C HIS A 229 -3.55 -13.35 3.97
N GLY A 230 -2.45 -12.93 4.62
CA GLY A 230 -2.41 -12.25 5.92
C GLY A 230 -3.15 -12.93 7.10
N GLN A 231 -2.46 -13.80 7.85
CA GLN A 231 -2.97 -14.18 9.17
C GLN A 231 -2.84 -13.00 10.14
N LEU A 232 -3.98 -12.43 10.54
CA LEU A 232 -4.07 -11.50 11.67
C LEU A 232 -3.77 -12.27 12.97
N ARG A 233 -2.62 -12.01 13.58
CA ARG A 233 -2.32 -12.47 14.94
C ARG A 233 -2.78 -11.43 15.95
N ASN A 234 -3.87 -11.72 16.65
CA ASN A 234 -4.25 -10.97 17.85
C ASN A 234 -3.28 -11.32 18.99
N VAL A 235 -2.47 -10.35 19.43
CA VAL A 235 -1.67 -10.47 20.64
C VAL A 235 -2.52 -9.94 21.79
N PHE A 236 -3.09 -10.86 22.57
CA PHE A 236 -3.69 -10.51 23.86
C PHE A 236 -2.62 -10.52 24.94
N GLU A 237 -2.74 -9.59 25.88
CA GLU A 237 -1.96 -9.50 27.11
C GLU A 237 -1.87 -10.88 27.79
N VAL A 238 -0.66 -11.25 28.23
CA VAL A 238 -0.36 -12.58 28.81
C VAL A 238 -1.04 -12.70 30.16
N SER A 239 -2.28 -13.17 30.13
CA SER A 239 -2.97 -13.72 31.29
C SER A 239 -3.82 -14.87 30.77
N SER A 240 -3.45 -16.11 31.16
CA SER A 240 -4.08 -17.40 30.82
C SER A 240 -3.70 -18.08 29.49
N THR A 241 -2.43 -18.48 29.33
CA THR A 241 -1.97 -19.39 28.25
C THR A 241 -2.41 -20.85 28.42
N GLN A 242 -2.82 -21.27 29.61
CA GLN A 242 -3.15 -22.68 29.88
C GLN A 242 -4.51 -23.12 29.33
N THR A 243 -5.52 -22.24 29.30
CA THR A 243 -6.91 -22.63 28.99
C THR A 243 -7.13 -23.03 27.53
N LYS A 244 -6.29 -22.58 26.59
CA LYS A 244 -6.41 -22.89 25.15
C LYS A 244 -5.61 -24.12 24.69
N LEU A 245 -4.66 -24.63 25.48
CA LEU A 245 -3.86 -25.80 25.10
C LEU A 245 -4.65 -27.11 25.24
N HIS A 246 -5.62 -27.16 26.16
CA HIS A 246 -6.47 -28.34 26.38
C HIS A 246 -7.17 -28.83 25.11
N GLN A 247 -7.54 -27.93 24.19
CA GLN A 247 -8.20 -28.28 22.92
C GLN A 247 -7.32 -29.08 21.96
N PHE A 248 -5.99 -29.07 22.16
CA PHE A 248 -5.01 -29.69 21.29
C PHE A 248 -4.29 -30.87 21.95
N MET A 249 -4.64 -31.21 23.20
CA MET A 249 -3.97 -32.29 23.94
C MET A 249 -4.24 -33.69 23.38
N ASP A 250 -5.36 -33.87 22.67
CA ASP A 250 -5.78 -35.16 22.09
C ASP A 250 -5.66 -35.21 20.56
N GLN A 251 -5.05 -34.19 19.93
CA GLN A 251 -4.85 -34.19 18.49
C GLN A 251 -3.59 -34.98 18.09
N PRO A 252 -3.65 -35.80 17.02
CA PRO A 252 -2.46 -36.50 16.53
C PRO A 252 -1.43 -35.50 16.01
N ILE A 253 -0.15 -35.76 16.30
CA ILE A 253 0.97 -34.94 15.82
C ILE A 253 0.99 -34.94 14.29
N PRO A 254 1.02 -33.76 13.62
CA PRO A 254 1.16 -33.67 12.18
C PRO A 254 2.42 -34.39 11.67
N ASP A 255 2.33 -35.04 10.50
CA ASP A 255 3.41 -35.87 9.96
C ASP A 255 4.75 -35.14 9.84
N HIS A 256 4.73 -33.87 9.40
CA HIS A 256 5.94 -33.05 9.24
C HIS A 256 6.59 -32.64 10.57
N LEU A 257 5.93 -32.88 11.71
CA LEU A 257 6.41 -32.52 13.04
C LEU A 257 6.76 -33.74 13.91
N LYS A 258 6.57 -34.97 13.41
CA LYS A 258 6.85 -36.19 14.18
C LYS A 258 8.31 -36.30 14.62
N ASP A 259 9.23 -36.05 13.69
CA ASP A 259 10.67 -36.07 14.00
C ASP A 259 11.04 -35.00 15.04
N LEU A 260 10.49 -33.79 14.91
CA LEU A 260 10.70 -32.73 15.89
C LEU A 260 10.10 -33.08 17.26
N TYR A 261 8.91 -33.70 17.28
CA TYR A 261 8.26 -34.16 18.50
C TYR A 261 9.11 -35.22 19.19
N GLU A 262 9.51 -36.29 18.49
CA GLU A 262 10.30 -37.40 19.02
C GLU A 262 11.62 -36.89 19.64
N LYS A 263 12.33 -35.99 18.94
CA LYS A 263 13.55 -35.36 19.47
C LYS A 263 13.29 -34.44 20.66
N SER A 264 12.12 -33.82 20.73
CA SER A 264 11.75 -32.89 21.80
C SER A 264 11.21 -33.58 23.05
N VAL A 265 10.91 -34.88 23.01
CA VAL A 265 10.35 -35.63 24.14
C VAL A 265 11.31 -36.63 24.78
N ASP A 266 12.47 -36.85 24.17
CA ASP A 266 13.59 -37.58 24.77
C ASP A 266 13.92 -36.93 26.12
N ASP A 267 13.82 -37.68 27.22
CA ASP A 267 13.95 -37.23 28.62
C ASP A 267 12.82 -36.35 29.23
N LYS A 268 11.61 -36.32 28.67
CA LYS A 268 10.48 -35.57 29.26
C LYS A 268 9.45 -36.44 29.96
N SER A 269 8.84 -35.91 31.03
CA SER A 269 7.73 -36.58 31.73
C SER A 269 6.47 -36.63 30.86
N GLN A 270 5.54 -37.56 31.11
CA GLN A 270 4.30 -37.68 30.31
C GLN A 270 3.50 -36.36 30.23
N GLU A 271 3.48 -35.56 31.30
CA GLU A 271 2.81 -34.26 31.31
C GLU A 271 3.51 -33.23 30.41
N GLN A 272 4.84 -33.24 30.41
CA GLN A 272 5.65 -32.41 29.53
C GLN A 272 5.52 -32.85 28.07
N GLN A 273 5.49 -34.17 27.81
CA GLN A 273 5.27 -34.71 26.46
C GLN A 273 3.91 -34.29 25.89
N ARG A 274 2.85 -34.28 26.71
CA ARG A 274 1.53 -33.77 26.33
C ARG A 274 1.53 -32.27 26.06
N SER A 275 2.28 -31.51 26.86
CA SER A 275 2.42 -30.06 26.66
C SER A 275 3.16 -29.73 25.36
N VAL A 276 4.22 -30.48 25.04
CA VAL A 276 4.96 -30.35 23.77
C VAL A 276 4.07 -30.73 22.58
N ALA A 277 3.30 -31.82 22.70
CA ALA A 277 2.34 -32.23 21.68
C ALA A 277 1.31 -31.13 21.38
N ALA A 278 0.65 -30.60 22.42
CA ALA A 278 -0.33 -29.54 22.26
C ALA A 278 0.26 -28.26 21.66
N LEU A 279 1.52 -27.93 21.98
CA LEU A 279 2.24 -26.79 21.42
C LEU A 279 2.51 -26.97 19.92
N LEU A 280 3.00 -28.14 19.52
CA LEU A 280 3.29 -28.47 18.12
C LEU A 280 2.01 -28.53 17.28
N CYS A 281 0.92 -29.09 17.81
CA CYS A 281 -0.38 -29.09 17.12
C CYS A 281 -0.92 -27.66 16.95
N LYS A 282 -0.82 -26.81 17.99
CA LYS A 282 -1.30 -25.43 17.93
C LYS A 282 -0.51 -24.56 16.95
N PHE A 283 0.81 -24.74 16.88
CA PHE A 283 1.70 -23.89 16.10
C PHE A 283 2.29 -24.61 14.88
N GLY A 284 1.67 -25.70 14.43
CA GLY A 284 2.24 -26.56 13.40
C GLY A 284 2.43 -25.89 12.03
N GLU A 285 1.69 -24.81 11.76
CA GLU A 285 1.85 -23.99 10.56
C GLU A 285 3.06 -23.06 10.59
N ALA A 286 3.69 -22.84 11.75
CA ALA A 286 4.90 -22.03 11.86
C ALA A 286 6.17 -22.78 11.45
N PHE A 287 6.08 -24.10 11.30
CA PHE A 287 7.17 -24.95 10.87
C PHE A 287 7.01 -25.27 9.39
N SER A 288 8.13 -25.21 8.69
CA SER A 288 8.19 -25.56 7.28
C SER A 288 7.71 -27.00 7.06
N LYS A 289 6.81 -27.22 6.10
CA LYS A 289 6.36 -28.56 5.72
C LYS A 289 7.36 -29.28 4.81
N ASN A 290 8.19 -28.52 4.08
CA ASN A 290 9.22 -29.02 3.18
C ASN A 290 10.20 -27.89 2.80
N GLU A 291 11.32 -28.25 2.19
CA GLU A 291 12.40 -27.32 1.81
C GLU A 291 11.97 -26.18 0.86
N TRP A 292 10.76 -26.21 0.32
CA TRP A 292 10.19 -25.17 -0.56
C TRP A 292 9.27 -24.19 0.16
N ASP A 293 8.99 -24.41 1.45
CA ASP A 293 8.09 -23.59 2.29
C ASP A 293 8.85 -22.54 3.14
N VAL A 294 10.12 -22.27 2.80
CA VAL A 294 10.96 -21.27 3.45
C VAL A 294 10.81 -19.93 2.73
N GLY A 295 10.41 -18.89 3.44
CA GLY A 295 10.34 -17.53 2.90
C GLY A 295 11.74 -17.01 2.55
N LEU A 296 11.94 -16.62 1.29
CA LEU A 296 13.18 -15.98 0.83
C LEU A 296 13.33 -14.61 1.50
N THR A 297 14.37 -14.43 2.31
CA THR A 297 14.80 -13.12 2.83
C THR A 297 16.25 -12.89 2.45
N ASN A 298 16.52 -11.79 1.74
CA ASN A 298 17.87 -11.40 1.30
C ASN A 298 18.55 -10.46 2.31
N VAL A 299 18.07 -10.42 3.56
CA VAL A 299 18.50 -9.42 4.56
C VAL A 299 19.72 -9.89 5.37
N ALA A 300 20.01 -11.19 5.39
CA ALA A 300 21.17 -11.74 6.07
C ALA A 300 22.01 -12.58 5.08
N GLU A 301 23.19 -12.08 4.72
CA GLU A 301 24.23 -12.88 4.06
C GLU A 301 25.21 -13.36 5.13
N HIS A 302 25.29 -14.68 5.33
CA HIS A 302 26.33 -15.28 6.16
C HIS A 302 27.56 -15.52 5.28
N SER A 303 28.67 -14.85 5.58
CA SER A 303 29.99 -15.26 5.08
C SER A 303 30.51 -16.40 5.94
N ILE A 304 30.85 -17.52 5.31
CA ILE A 304 31.63 -18.59 5.94
C ILE A 304 33.09 -18.27 5.64
N ASP A 305 33.87 -18.01 6.67
CA ASP A 305 35.33 -17.94 6.53
C ASP A 305 35.85 -19.35 6.24
N ILE A 306 36.54 -19.51 5.10
CA ILE A 306 37.25 -20.74 4.70
C ILE A 306 38.67 -20.68 5.23
#